data_AF-A0A1G5EAE4-F1
#
_entry.id   AF-A0A1G5EAE4-F1
#
_cell.length_a   1.000
_cell.length_b   1.000
_cell.length_c   1.000
_cell.angle_alpha   90.00
_cell.angle_beta   90.00
_cell.angle_gamma   90.00
#
_symmetry.space_group_name_H-M   'P 1'
#
loop_
_entity.id
_entity.type
_entity.pdbx_description
1 polymer ?
#
loop_
_entity_poly.entity_id
_entity_poly.type
_entity_poly.pdbx_seq_one_letter_code
_entity_poly.pdbx_strand_id
1 'polypeptide(L)'
;MPRVNLSLSQELFDRIEKEAKKENVTVNYYVCEMLEEQFGKRTTYDYSVAVGEMIKESRKMEKEFTLSDLPTFSDVDAVLKEYKIKESPAQVRARLGKMFNEAVRKGVAKDVKRATVVKDGKEQLKFYCRAAVYENKLSKGKK
;
A
#
# COMPACT_ATOMS: atom_id res chain seq x y z
N MET A 1 8.52 3.02 -16.58
CA MET A 1 7.36 3.95 -16.67
C MET A 1 7.69 5.00 -17.72
N PRO A 2 6.70 5.46 -18.50
CA PRO A 2 6.85 6.66 -19.33
C PRO A 2 7.37 7.83 -18.48
N ARG A 3 8.23 8.67 -19.06
CA ARG A 3 8.78 9.85 -18.39
C ARG A 3 8.30 11.10 -19.11
N VAL A 4 7.87 12.10 -18.35
CA VAL A 4 7.52 13.42 -18.85
C VAL A 4 8.53 14.40 -18.26
N ASN A 5 9.16 15.21 -19.10
CA ASN A 5 10.03 16.31 -18.68
C ASN A 5 9.31 17.61 -19.03
N LEU A 6 9.13 18.48 -18.03
CA LEU A 6 8.42 19.75 -18.19
C LEU A 6 9.39 20.91 -17.93
N SER A 7 9.35 21.91 -18.80
CA SER A 7 9.98 23.21 -18.55
C SER A 7 8.91 24.16 -18.03
N LEU A 8 9.08 24.64 -16.80
CA LEU A 8 8.16 25.55 -16.13
C LEU A 8 8.86 26.87 -15.84
N SER A 9 8.12 27.98 -15.83
CA SER A 9 8.63 29.24 -15.26
C SER A 9 8.89 29.05 -13.76
N GLN A 10 9.89 29.74 -13.20
CA GLN A 10 10.20 29.68 -11.77
C GLN A 10 8.97 30.00 -10.90
N GLU A 11 8.21 31.03 -11.25
CA GLU A 11 7.00 31.42 -10.49
C GLU A 11 5.96 30.29 -10.39
N LEU A 12 5.72 29.58 -11.49
CA LEU A 12 4.80 28.45 -11.50
C LEU A 12 5.33 27.28 -10.67
N PHE A 13 6.64 27.00 -10.76
CA PHE A 13 7.26 25.94 -9.97
C PHE A 13 7.15 26.23 -8.46
N ASP A 14 7.42 27.46 -8.03
CA ASP A 14 7.35 27.86 -6.63
C ASP A 14 5.92 27.72 -6.06
N ARG A 15 4.89 28.04 -6.88
CA ARG A 15 3.49 27.82 -6.49
C ARG A 15 3.19 26.33 -6.30
N ILE A 16 3.62 25.47 -7.22
CA ILE A 16 3.43 24.01 -7.12
C ILE A 16 4.18 23.46 -5.90
N GLU A 17 5.42 23.90 -5.67
CA GLU A 17 6.22 23.46 -4.53
C GLU A 17 5.57 23.84 -3.20
N LYS A 18 4.96 25.02 -3.12
CA LYS A 18 4.22 25.46 -1.93
C LYS A 18 3.04 24.55 -1.61
N GLU A 19 2.24 24.17 -2.61
CA GLU A 19 1.11 23.26 -2.40
C GLU A 19 1.57 21.84 -2.05
N ALA A 20 2.58 21.33 -2.76
CA ALA A 20 3.19 20.03 -2.45
C ALA A 20 3.70 19.95 -1.00
N LYS A 21 4.32 21.03 -0.50
CA LYS A 21 4.77 21.13 0.90
C LYS A 21 3.63 21.09 1.90
N LYS A 22 2.48 21.72 1.63
CA LYS A 22 1.30 21.66 2.52
C LYS A 22 0.79 20.23 2.68
N GLU A 23 0.86 19.44 1.62
CA GLU A 23 0.45 18.03 1.61
C GLU A 23 1.58 17.06 2.03
N ASN A 24 2.75 17.59 2.40
CA ASN A 24 3.95 16.81 2.77
C ASN A 24 4.41 15.83 1.68
N VAL A 25 4.29 16.23 0.41
CA VAL A 25 4.72 15.44 -0.75
C VAL A 25 5.75 16.18 -1.60
N THR A 26 6.43 15.46 -2.49
CA THR A 26 7.37 16.06 -3.46
C THR A 26 6.62 16.67 -4.64
N VAL A 27 7.22 17.67 -5.30
CA VAL A 27 6.66 18.28 -6.53
C VAL A 27 6.33 17.23 -7.60
N ASN A 28 7.21 16.25 -7.79
CA ASN A 28 6.96 15.18 -8.77
C ASN A 28 5.70 14.38 -8.43
N TYR A 29 5.50 14.05 -7.15
CA TYR A 29 4.34 13.29 -6.71
C TYR A 29 3.06 14.11 -6.87
N TYR A 30 3.10 15.37 -6.46
CA TYR A 30 1.99 16.30 -6.59
C TYR A 30 1.55 16.49 -8.06
N VAL A 31 2.51 16.67 -8.97
CA VAL A 31 2.21 16.77 -10.41
C VAL A 31 1.66 15.45 -10.97
N CYS A 32 2.16 14.30 -10.50
CA CYS A 32 1.60 13.01 -10.92
C CYS A 32 0.15 12.86 -10.45
N GLU A 33 -0.18 13.22 -9.21
CA GLU A 33 -1.55 13.19 -8.69
C GLU A 33 -2.47 14.13 -9.48
N MET A 34 -2.06 15.37 -9.75
CA MET A 34 -2.84 16.29 -10.59
C MET A 34 -3.11 15.72 -11.99
N LEU A 35 -2.12 15.06 -12.60
CA LEU A 35 -2.28 14.42 -13.92
C LEU A 35 -3.20 13.19 -13.83
N GLU A 36 -3.14 12.44 -12.73
CA GLU A 36 -4.05 11.32 -12.46
C GLU A 36 -5.48 11.78 -12.17
N GLU A 37 -5.69 12.91 -11.50
CA GLU A 37 -7.03 13.50 -11.33
C GLU A 37 -7.61 13.95 -12.67
N GLN A 38 -6.80 14.62 -13.50
CA GLN A 38 -7.25 15.24 -14.74
C GLN A 38 -7.42 14.24 -15.89
N PHE A 39 -6.50 13.28 -16.00
CA PHE A 39 -6.42 12.34 -17.13
C PHE A 39 -6.55 10.88 -16.70
N GLY A 40 -6.51 10.60 -15.40
CA GLY A 40 -6.87 9.28 -14.89
C GLY A 40 -8.31 8.99 -15.22
N LYS A 41 -8.58 7.71 -15.46
CA LYS A 41 -9.95 7.25 -15.65
C LYS A 41 -10.64 7.34 -14.30
N ARG A 42 -11.85 7.91 -14.25
CA ARG A 42 -12.68 7.98 -13.04
C ARG A 42 -12.89 6.65 -12.30
N THR A 43 -12.53 5.52 -12.92
CA THR A 43 -12.30 4.23 -12.27
C THR A 43 -10.80 3.97 -12.11
N THR A 44 -10.16 4.70 -11.19
CA THR A 44 -8.85 4.31 -10.65
C THR A 44 -9.07 3.35 -9.48
N TYR A 45 -8.08 2.52 -9.19
CA TYR A 45 -8.12 1.68 -8.01
C TYR A 45 -7.85 2.55 -6.77
N ASP A 46 -8.79 2.63 -5.84
CA ASP A 46 -8.60 3.39 -4.61
C ASP A 46 -7.73 2.62 -3.61
N TYR A 47 -6.43 2.88 -3.68
CA TYR A 47 -5.42 2.23 -2.83
C TYR A 47 -5.57 2.62 -1.36
N SER A 48 -6.03 3.83 -1.06
CA SER A 48 -6.17 4.32 0.31
C SER A 48 -7.29 3.57 1.04
N VAL A 49 -8.45 3.43 0.38
CA VAL A 49 -9.56 2.63 0.88
C VAL A 49 -9.16 1.17 1.03
N ALA A 50 -8.54 0.59 -0.01
CA ALA A 50 -8.12 -0.81 0.03
C ALA A 50 -7.12 -1.11 1.16
N VAL A 51 -6.11 -0.24 1.38
CA VAL A 51 -5.17 -0.42 2.50
C VAL A 51 -5.87 -0.27 3.85
N GLY A 52 -6.82 0.68 3.96
CA GLY A 52 -7.66 0.83 5.15
C GLY A 52 -8.44 -0.43 5.50
N GLU A 53 -9.07 -1.05 4.50
CA GLU A 53 -9.80 -2.33 4.67
C GLU A 53 -8.86 -3.48 5.02
N MET A 54 -7.71 -3.62 4.35
CA MET A 54 -6.69 -4.63 4.71
C MET A 54 -6.23 -4.49 6.17
N ILE A 55 -6.10 -3.28 6.70
CA ILE A 55 -5.76 -3.04 8.11
C ILE A 55 -6.90 -3.50 9.03
N LYS A 56 -8.17 -3.27 8.65
CA LYS A 56 -9.32 -3.75 9.42
C LYS A 56 -9.42 -5.28 9.40
N GLU A 57 -9.22 -5.90 8.24
CA GLU A 57 -9.23 -7.36 8.05
C GLU A 57 -8.12 -8.02 8.88
N SER A 58 -6.90 -7.50 8.81
CA SER A 58 -5.77 -8.03 9.57
C SER A 58 -5.94 -7.99 11.09
N ARG A 59 -6.71 -7.04 11.63
CA ARG A 59 -7.06 -7.00 13.07
C ARG A 59 -8.00 -8.14 13.49
N LYS A 60 -8.75 -8.71 12.55
CA LYS A 60 -9.64 -9.85 12.80
C LYS A 60 -8.93 -11.19 12.67
N MET A 61 -7.68 -11.20 12.20
CA MET A 61 -6.89 -12.42 12.06
C MET A 61 -6.42 -12.91 13.44
N GLU A 62 -6.80 -14.15 13.77
CA GLU A 62 -6.43 -14.80 15.03
C GLU A 62 -5.09 -15.56 14.96
N LYS A 63 -4.56 -15.78 13.75
CA LYS A 63 -3.32 -16.52 13.51
C LYS A 63 -2.37 -15.69 12.65
N GLU A 64 -1.17 -16.22 12.45
CA GLU A 64 -0.28 -15.72 11.40
C GLU A 64 -0.99 -15.76 10.05
N PHE A 65 -0.75 -14.74 9.25
CA PHE A 65 -1.38 -14.58 7.95
C PHE A 65 -0.42 -13.94 6.94
N THR A 66 -0.70 -14.14 5.67
CA THR A 66 -0.09 -13.48 4.53
C THR A 66 -1.08 -12.49 3.95
N LEU A 67 -0.63 -11.57 3.09
CA LEU A 67 -1.56 -10.65 2.43
C LEU A 67 -2.60 -11.39 1.58
N SER A 68 -2.28 -12.56 1.04
CA SER A 68 -3.23 -13.38 0.27
C SER A 68 -4.40 -13.91 1.10
N ASP A 69 -4.27 -13.94 2.43
CA ASP A 69 -5.35 -14.35 3.34
C ASP A 69 -6.33 -13.19 3.62
N LEU A 70 -6.03 -11.98 3.17
CA LEU A 70 -6.88 -10.80 3.32
C LEU A 70 -7.83 -10.70 2.11
N PRO A 71 -9.16 -10.72 2.32
CA PRO A 71 -10.15 -10.65 1.24
C PRO A 71 -9.88 -9.53 0.25
N THR A 72 -9.63 -8.31 0.74
CA THR A 72 -9.34 -7.13 -0.08
C THR A 72 -8.13 -7.33 -1.02
N PHE A 73 -7.12 -8.10 -0.60
CA PHE A 73 -5.93 -8.36 -1.41
C PHE A 73 -6.12 -9.55 -2.36
N SER A 74 -6.87 -10.56 -1.94
CA SER A 74 -7.18 -11.73 -2.77
C SER A 74 -8.09 -11.38 -3.94
N ASP A 75 -9.09 -10.52 -3.70
CA ASP A 75 -10.16 -10.17 -4.65
C ASP A 75 -9.80 -9.03 -5.62
N VAL A 76 -8.55 -8.57 -5.63
CA VAL A 76 -8.06 -7.55 -6.57
C VAL A 76 -8.45 -7.85 -8.02
N ASP A 77 -8.34 -9.12 -8.44
CA ASP A 77 -8.73 -9.54 -9.80
C ASP A 77 -10.22 -9.31 -10.09
N ALA A 78 -11.10 -9.53 -9.11
CA ALA A 78 -12.55 -9.34 -9.25
C ALA A 78 -12.90 -7.86 -9.34
N VAL A 79 -12.35 -7.04 -8.43
CA VAL A 79 -12.55 -5.59 -8.40
C VAL A 79 -12.09 -4.95 -9.71
N LEU A 80 -10.92 -5.31 -10.21
CA LEU A 80 -10.41 -4.74 -11.46
C LEU A 80 -11.31 -5.07 -12.67
N LYS A 81 -11.88 -6.28 -12.70
CA LYS A 81 -12.82 -6.70 -13.75
C LYS A 81 -14.16 -5.97 -13.64
N GLU A 82 -14.72 -5.89 -12.44
CA GLU A 82 -16.01 -5.25 -12.16
C GLU A 82 -16.01 -3.77 -12.56
N TYR A 83 -14.97 -3.03 -12.14
CA TYR A 83 -14.84 -1.60 -12.40
C TYR A 83 -14.11 -1.28 -13.71
N LYS A 84 -13.80 -2.29 -14.54
CA LYS A 84 -13.09 -2.18 -15.83
C LYS A 84 -11.81 -1.34 -15.73
N ILE A 85 -11.08 -1.49 -14.62
CA ILE A 85 -9.85 -0.76 -14.33
C ILE A 85 -8.73 -1.35 -15.21
N LYS A 86 -8.02 -0.50 -15.94
CA LYS A 86 -6.92 -0.92 -16.84
C LYS A 86 -5.58 -0.99 -16.10
N GLU A 87 -5.56 -1.60 -14.91
CA GLU A 87 -4.32 -1.93 -14.20
C GLU A 87 -4.13 -3.44 -14.16
N SER A 88 -2.87 -3.90 -14.15
CA SER A 88 -2.60 -5.32 -13.97
C SER A 88 -2.85 -5.71 -12.50
N PRO A 89 -3.56 -6.82 -12.24
CA PRO A 89 -3.73 -7.36 -10.88
C PRO A 89 -2.40 -7.52 -10.13
N ALA A 90 -1.34 -7.91 -10.84
CA ALA A 90 -0.01 -8.04 -10.26
C ALA A 90 0.58 -6.69 -9.82
N GLN A 91 0.35 -5.63 -10.59
CA GLN A 91 0.79 -4.28 -10.25
C GLN A 91 0.05 -3.74 -9.03
N VAL A 92 -1.27 -3.92 -8.99
CA VAL A 92 -2.11 -3.49 -7.87
C VAL A 92 -1.71 -4.20 -6.58
N ARG A 93 -1.58 -5.54 -6.62
CA ARG A 93 -1.09 -6.33 -5.47
C ARG A 93 0.31 -5.89 -5.00
N ALA A 94 1.22 -5.60 -5.92
CA ALA A 94 2.56 -5.12 -5.55
C ALA A 94 2.51 -3.76 -4.83
N ARG A 95 1.68 -2.82 -5.30
CA ARG A 95 1.49 -1.51 -4.65
C ARG A 95 0.84 -1.67 -3.27
N LEU A 96 -0.25 -2.43 -3.18
CA LEU A 96 -0.95 -2.72 -1.92
C LEU A 96 0.00 -3.35 -0.89
N GLY A 97 0.79 -4.34 -1.30
CA GLY A 97 1.74 -4.98 -0.41
C GLY A 97 2.82 -4.02 0.10
N LYS A 98 3.30 -3.10 -0.74
CA LYS A 98 4.25 -2.05 -0.34
C LYS A 98 3.62 -1.09 0.66
N MET A 99 2.42 -0.57 0.37
CA MET A 99 1.72 0.37 1.23
C MET A 99 1.35 -0.24 2.58
N PHE A 100 0.85 -1.49 2.60
CA PHE A 100 0.53 -2.18 3.83
C PHE A 100 1.77 -2.43 4.69
N ASN A 101 2.88 -2.88 4.09
CA ASN A 101 4.14 -3.07 4.80
C ASN A 101 4.65 -1.74 5.41
N GLU A 102 4.53 -0.64 4.66
CA GLU A 102 4.88 0.69 5.16
C GLU A 102 3.97 1.12 6.33
N ALA A 103 2.67 0.87 6.24
CA ALA A 103 1.72 1.14 7.32
C ALA A 103 2.02 0.33 8.59
N VAL A 104 2.42 -0.93 8.45
CA VAL A 104 2.90 -1.77 9.58
C VAL A 104 4.21 -1.21 10.15
N ARG A 105 5.18 -0.86 9.31
CA ARG A 105 6.48 -0.34 9.73
C ARG A 105 6.37 1.01 10.44
N LYS A 106 5.49 1.90 9.98
CA LYS A 106 5.22 3.21 10.58
C LYS A 106 4.33 3.14 11.83
N GLY A 107 3.83 1.96 12.18
CA GLY A 107 2.94 1.77 13.33
C GLY A 107 1.52 2.31 13.14
N VAL A 108 1.10 2.57 11.89
CA VAL A 108 -0.30 2.93 11.56
C VAL A 108 -1.22 1.72 11.83
N ALA A 109 -0.76 0.52 11.46
CA ALA A 109 -1.37 -0.73 11.85
C ALA A 109 -0.83 -1.19 13.23
N LYS A 110 -1.17 -0.44 14.30
CA LYS A 110 -0.61 -0.63 15.67
C LYS A 110 -0.60 -2.07 16.17
N ASP A 111 -1.65 -2.83 15.82
CA ASP A 111 -1.92 -4.19 16.30
C ASP A 111 -1.30 -5.27 15.41
N VAL A 112 -0.73 -4.93 14.27
CA VAL A 112 -0.15 -5.89 13.32
C VAL A 112 1.37 -5.72 13.29
N LYS A 113 2.10 -6.83 13.27
CA LYS A 113 3.56 -6.83 13.10
C LYS A 113 4.00 -7.91 12.12
N ARG A 114 5.18 -7.73 11.54
CA ARG A 114 5.82 -8.79 10.74
C ARG A 114 6.22 -9.93 11.66
N ALA A 115 5.86 -11.15 11.29
CA ALA A 115 6.27 -12.33 12.03
C ALA A 115 7.78 -12.55 11.85
N THR A 116 8.46 -12.95 12.92
CA THR A 116 9.88 -13.30 12.92
C THR A 116 10.05 -14.77 13.32
N VAL A 117 11.12 -15.39 12.81
CA VAL A 117 11.57 -16.73 13.18
C VAL A 117 13.03 -16.64 13.60
N VAL A 118 13.39 -17.36 14.66
CA VAL A 118 14.80 -17.50 15.04
C VAL A 118 15.39 -18.60 14.17
N LYS A 119 16.36 -18.23 13.33
CA LYS A 119 17.14 -19.17 12.52
C LYS A 119 18.61 -18.88 12.77
N ASP A 120 19.35 -19.89 13.19
CA ASP A 120 20.77 -19.80 13.52
C ASP A 120 21.08 -18.75 14.61
N GLY A 121 20.24 -18.69 15.65
CA GLY A 121 20.41 -17.77 16.78
C GLY A 121 20.14 -16.29 16.47
N LYS A 122 19.68 -15.96 15.25
CA LYS A 122 19.31 -14.60 14.85
C LYS A 122 17.82 -14.51 14.53
N GLU A 123 17.18 -13.41 14.93
CA GLU A 123 15.83 -13.09 14.49
C GLU A 123 15.84 -12.72 13.01
N GLN A 124 15.08 -13.47 12.21
CA GLN A 124 14.89 -13.24 10.79
C GLN A 124 13.41 -13.07 10.48
N LEU A 125 13.08 -12.29 9.45
CA LEU A 125 11.70 -12.12 9.01
C LEU A 125 11.15 -13.44 8.48
N LYS A 126 9.93 -13.79 8.90
CA LYS A 126 9.25 -15.00 8.46
C LYS A 126 8.65 -14.80 7.07
N PHE A 127 8.86 -15.79 6.21
CA PHE A 127 8.27 -15.87 4.88
C PHE A 127 7.67 -17.26 4.67
N TYR A 128 6.52 -17.32 4.01
CA TYR A 128 5.90 -18.56 3.55
C TYR A 128 5.82 -18.52 2.03
N CYS A 129 6.51 -19.44 1.33
CA CYS A 129 6.57 -19.45 -0.14
C CYS A 129 6.92 -18.08 -0.76
N ARG A 130 7.88 -17.35 -0.17
CA ARG A 130 8.31 -15.97 -0.51
C ARG A 130 7.33 -14.85 -0.13
N ALA A 131 6.13 -15.16 0.36
CA ALA A 131 5.20 -14.17 0.88
C ALA A 131 5.58 -13.74 2.31
N ALA A 132 5.44 -12.45 2.58
CA ALA A 132 5.64 -11.89 3.91
C ALA A 132 4.55 -12.41 4.88
N VAL A 133 4.98 -12.88 6.06
CA VAL A 133 4.06 -13.30 7.12
C VAL A 133 3.90 -12.19 8.16
N TYR A 134 2.67 -12.01 8.62
CA TYR A 134 2.25 -11.02 9.60
C TYR A 134 1.53 -11.71 10.76
N GLU A 135 1.58 -11.12 11.93
CA GLU A 135 0.88 -11.58 13.13
C GLU A 135 0.18 -10.42 13.83
N ASN A 136 -1.01 -10.69 14.35
CA ASN A 136 -1.74 -9.74 15.18
C ASN A 136 -1.26 -9.85 16.64
N LYS A 137 -0.80 -8.74 17.22
CA LYS A 137 -0.32 -8.64 18.62
C LYS A 137 -1.38 -9.08 19.63
N LEU A 138 -2.65 -8.78 19.37
CA LEU A 138 -3.76 -9.08 20.29
C LEU A 138 -4.09 -10.58 20.36
N SER A 139 -3.78 -11.34 19.30
CA SER A 139 -4.02 -12.78 19.26
C SER A 139 -3.12 -13.59 20.20
N LYS A 140 -1.96 -13.05 20.60
CA LYS A 140 -1.04 -13.72 21.56
C LYS A 140 -1.53 -13.72 23.00
N GLY A 141 -2.58 -12.96 23.33
CA GLY A 141 -3.15 -12.88 24.68
C GLY A 141 -4.17 -13.97 25.03
N LYS A 142 -4.54 -14.84 24.09
CA LYS A 142 -5.40 -16.01 24.33
C LYS A 142 -4.56 -17.29 24.26
N LYS A 143 -3.74 -17.54 25.27
CA LYS A 143 -3.16 -18.86 25.54
C LYS A 143 -3.33 -19.19 27.01
#